data_AF-A0A212LT71-F1
#
_entry.id   AF-A0A212LT71-F1
#
_cell.length_a   1.000
_cell.length_b   1.000
_cell.length_c   1.000
_cell.angle_alpha   90.00
_cell.angle_beta   90.00
_cell.angle_gamma   90.00
#
_symmetry.space_group_name_H-M   'P 1'
#
loop_
_entity.id
_entity.type
_entity.pdbx_description
1 polymer ?
#
loop_
_entity_poly.entity_id
_entity_poly.type
_entity_poly.pdbx_seq_one_letter_code
_entity_poly.pdbx_strand_id
1 'polypeptide(L)' 'MTNTTCPEVATCADMIKLLRIQRHDFLNHLQVIHAMIQLGRGEKALQYIEKLAHDPDMISDLLAAYQNKSV' A
#
# COMPACT_ATOMS: atom_id res chain seq x y z
N MET A 1 -6.70 -37.83 4.45
CA MET A 1 -7.54 -36.70 4.96
C MET A 1 -6.65 -35.47 4.93
N THR A 2 -6.83 -34.63 3.92
CA THR A 2 -5.99 -33.45 3.64
C THR A 2 -6.51 -32.26 4.42
N ASN A 3 -5.97 -32.02 5.62
CA ASN A 3 -6.21 -30.77 6.33
C ASN A 3 -5.11 -29.78 5.92
N THR A 4 -5.25 -29.25 4.72
CA THR A 4 -4.50 -28.06 4.29
C THR A 4 -5.15 -26.86 4.98
N THR A 5 -4.75 -26.58 6.21
CA THR A 5 -5.04 -25.29 6.84
C THR A 5 -4.22 -24.24 6.11
N CYS A 6 -4.85 -23.64 5.10
CA CYS A 6 -4.48 -22.32 4.60
C CYS A 6 -4.43 -21.38 5.83
N PRO A 7 -3.39 -20.57 6.04
CA PRO A 7 -3.40 -19.61 7.13
C PRO A 7 -4.46 -18.58 6.80
N GLU A 8 -5.66 -18.81 7.34
CA GLU A 8 -6.79 -17.89 7.31
C GLU A 8 -6.28 -16.52 7.76
N VAL A 9 -6.62 -15.50 6.99
CA VAL A 9 -6.40 -14.11 7.35
C VAL A 9 -6.85 -13.91 8.79
N ALA A 10 -5.88 -13.66 9.68
CA ALA A 10 -6.07 -13.68 11.12
C ALA A 10 -7.08 -12.61 11.54
N THR A 11 -8.35 -12.97 11.74
CA THR A 11 -9.42 -12.09 12.26
C THR A 11 -9.81 -10.85 11.41
N CYS A 12 -11.10 -10.47 11.50
CA CYS A 12 -11.60 -9.23 10.87
C CYS A 12 -10.86 -7.97 11.35
N ALA A 13 -10.30 -7.98 12.56
CA ALA A 13 -9.60 -6.83 13.11
C ALA A 13 -8.28 -6.55 12.37
N ASP A 14 -7.56 -7.59 11.96
CA ASP A 14 -6.30 -7.39 11.25
C ASP A 14 -6.53 -7.04 9.78
N MET A 15 -7.62 -7.52 9.16
CA MET A 15 -8.09 -6.99 7.87
C MET A 15 -8.35 -5.48 7.94
N ILE A 16 -9.05 -5.01 8.98
CA ILE A 16 -9.32 -3.58 9.17
C ILE A 16 -8.02 -2.79 9.35
N LYS A 17 -7.03 -3.32 10.07
CA LYS A 17 -5.71 -2.69 10.21
C LYS A 17 -4.98 -2.60 8.87
N LEU A 18 -4.94 -3.68 8.11
CA LEU A 18 -4.34 -3.72 6.77
C LEU A 18 -4.98 -2.68 5.85
N LEU A 19 -6.32 -2.61 5.82
CA LEU A 19 -7.05 -1.61 5.03
C LEU A 19 -6.74 -0.18 5.45
N ARG A 20 -6.51 0.08 6.75
CA ARG A 20 -6.12 1.42 7.24
C ARG A 20 -4.73 1.81 6.78
N ILE A 21 -3.77 0.89 6.81
CA ILE A 21 -2.40 1.11 6.33
C ILE A 21 -2.44 1.37 4.82
N GLN A 22 -3.13 0.52 4.06
CA GLN A 22 -3.29 0.67 2.61
C GLN A 22 -3.89 2.04 2.25
N ARG A 23 -4.94 2.45 2.96
CA ARG A 23 -5.58 3.77 2.75
C ARG A 23 -4.62 4.93 3.06
N HIS A 24 -3.82 4.82 4.12
CA HIS A 24 -2.84 5.84 4.45
C HIS A 24 -1.81 5.99 3.33
N ASP A 25 -1.27 4.88 2.84
CA ASP A 25 -0.24 4.91 1.79
C ASP A 25 -0.80 5.43 0.47
N PHE A 26 -2.03 5.03 0.12
CA PHE A 26 -2.73 5.58 -1.03
C PHE A 26 -2.91 7.12 -0.94
N LEU A 27 -3.34 7.62 0.22
CA LEU A 27 -3.49 9.06 0.44
C LEU A 27 -2.14 9.79 0.36
N ASN A 28 -1.07 9.18 0.87
CA ASN A 28 0.28 9.72 0.79
C ASN A 28 0.77 9.85 -0.67
N HIS A 29 0.59 8.80 -1.49
CA HIS A 29 0.91 8.86 -2.92
C HIS A 29 0.14 9.98 -3.62
N LEU A 30 -1.16 10.13 -3.32
CA LEU A 30 -1.99 11.20 -3.87
C LEU A 30 -1.49 12.60 -3.45
N GLN A 31 -1.09 12.77 -2.19
CA GLN A 31 -0.54 14.03 -1.68
C GLN A 31 0.77 14.40 -2.38
N VAL A 32 1.65 13.43 -2.60
CA VAL A 32 2.92 13.62 -3.33
C VAL A 32 2.65 14.06 -4.77
N ILE A 33 1.74 13.37 -5.47
CA ILE A 33 1.32 13.74 -6.83
C ILE A 33 0.73 15.15 -6.86
N HIS A 34 -0.19 15.45 -5.95
CA HIS A 34 -0.81 16.78 -5.83
C HIS A 34 0.23 17.88 -5.62
N ALA A 35 1.19 17.66 -4.72
CA ALA A 35 2.28 18.60 -4.46
C ALA A 35 3.17 18.80 -5.70
N MET A 36 3.50 17.73 -6.44
CA MET A 36 4.25 17.86 -7.70
C MET A 36 3.50 18.71 -8.73
N ILE A 37 2.20 18.51 -8.88
CA ILE A 37 1.37 19.30 -9.80
C ILE A 37 1.33 20.78 -9.39
N GLN A 38 1.09 21.07 -8.10
CA GLN A 38 1.10 22.44 -7.54
C GLN A 38 2.43 23.17 -7.77
N LEU A 39 3.55 22.43 -7.75
CA LEU A 39 4.89 22.98 -7.98
C LEU A 39 5.24 23.09 -9.49
N GLY A 40 4.30 22.85 -10.40
CA GLY A 40 4.53 22.87 -11.85
C GLY A 40 5.38 21.70 -12.36
N ARG A 41 5.56 20.63 -11.57
CA ARG A 41 6.38 19.46 -11.89
C ARG A 41 5.55 18.33 -12.50
N GLY A 42 4.72 18.66 -13.50
CA GLY A 42 3.77 17.72 -14.12
C GLY A 42 4.43 16.46 -14.70
N GLU A 43 5.57 16.60 -15.39
CA GLU A 43 6.31 15.45 -15.94
C GLU A 43 6.79 14.49 -14.84
N LYS A 44 7.27 15.02 -13.70
CA LYS A 44 7.68 14.20 -12.56
C LYS A 44 6.48 13.50 -11.90
N ALA A 45 5.33 14.16 -11.86
CA ALA A 45 4.09 13.55 -11.38
C ALA A 45 3.67 12.36 -12.27
N LEU A 46 3.74 12.52 -13.60
CA LEU A 46 3.46 11.45 -14.56
C LEU A 46 4.43 10.27 -14.39
N GLN A 47 5.74 10.55 -14.31
CA GLN A 47 6.75 9.51 -14.06
C GLN A 47 6.52 8.78 -12.72
N TYR A 48 6.08 9.50 -11.69
CA TYR A 48 5.75 8.91 -10.40
C TYR A 48 4.55 7.98 -10.48
N ILE A 49 3.48 8.40 -11.18
CA ILE A 49 2.29 7.58 -11.43
C ILE A 49 2.65 6.33 -12.23
N GLU A 50 3.47 6.46 -13.27
CA GLU A 50 3.89 5.34 -14.11
C GLU A 50 4.71 4.32 -13.32
N LYS A 51 5.62 4.79 -12.45
CA LYS A 51 6.33 3.92 -11.50
C LYS A 51 5.38 3.23 -10.54
N LEU A 52 4.46 3.97 -9.93
CA LEU A 52 3.48 3.41 -8.98
C LEU A 52 2.57 2.36 -9.64
N ALA A 53 2.18 2.56 -10.90
CA ALA A 53 1.34 1.63 -11.65
C ALA A 53 2.07 0.33 -12.03
N HIS A 54 3.40 0.39 -12.18
CA HIS A 54 4.24 -0.76 -12.55
C HIS A 54 4.94 -1.40 -11.35
N ASP A 55 4.68 -0.93 -10.12
CA ASP A 55 5.31 -1.46 -8.92
C ASP A 55 4.59 -2.75 -8.47
N PRO A 56 5.20 -3.94 -8.66
CA PRO A 56 4.60 -5.21 -8.24
C PRO A 56 4.63 -5.38 -6.72
N ASP A 57 5.46 -4.62 -6.00
CA ASP A 57 5.72 -4.79 -4.57
C ASP A 57 4.80 -3.93 -3.69
N MET A 58 3.88 -3.16 -4.28
CA MET A 58 2.94 -2.31 -3.54
C MET A 58 2.08 -3.09 -2.53
N ILE A 59 1.79 -4.37 -2.79
CA ILE A 59 1.11 -5.28 -1.84
C ILE A 59 2.10 -5.92 -0.86
N SER A 60 3.35 -6.13 -1.28
CA SER A 60 4.43 -6.71 -0.46
C SER A 60 4.82 -5.77 0.69
N ASP A 61 4.95 -4.47 0.41
CA ASP A 61 5.27 -3.44 1.39
C ASP A 61 4.18 -3.29 2.46
N LEU A 62 2.91 -3.50 2.08
CA LEU A 62 1.78 -3.51 3.00
C LEU A 62 1.92 -4.63 4.05
N LEU A 63 2.27 -5.83 3.61
CA LEU A 63 2.45 -6.99 4.47
C LEU A 63 3.67 -6.81 5.39
N ALA A 64 4.76 -6.26 4.87
CA ALA A 64 5.94 -5.92 5.67
C ALA A 64 5.62 -4.85 6.74
N ALA A 65 4.87 -3.81 6.38
CA ALA A 65 4.44 -2.75 7.30
C ALA A 65 3.50 -3.28 8.40
N TYR A 66 2.66 -4.26 8.10
CA TYR A 66 1.83 -4.94 9.10
C TYR A 66 2.65 -5.77 10.09
N GLN A 67 3.63 -6.54 9.60
CA GLN A 67 4.51 -7.36 10.45
C GLN A 67 5.35 -6.51 11.41
N ASN A 68 5.84 -5.34 10.96
CA ASN A 68 6.62 -4.43 11.80
C ASN A 68 5.82 -3.68 12.87
N LYS A 69 4.48 -3.60 12.76
CA LYS A 69 3.60 -2.88 13.71
C LYS A 69 2.90 -3.78 14.73
N SER A 70 3.21 -5.08 14.73
CA SER A 70 2.57 -6.08 15.59
C SER A 70 3.37 -6.42 16.87
N VAL A 71 4.34 -5.57 17.25
CA VAL A 71 5.11 -5.63 18.52
C VAL A 71 4.61 -4.58 19.50
#